data_AF-A0A238LAN2-F1
#
_entry.id   AF-A0A238LAN2-F1
#
_cell.length_a   1.000
_cell.length_b   1.000
_cell.length_c   1.000
_cell.angle_alpha   90.00
_cell.angle_beta   90.00
_cell.angle_gamma   90.00
#
_symmetry.space_group_name_H-M   'P 1'
#
loop_
_entity.id
_entity.type
_entity.pdbx_description
1 polymer ?
#
loop_
_entity_poly.entity_id
_entity_poly.type
_entity_poly.pdbx_seq_one_letter_code
_entity_poly.pdbx_strand_id
1 'polypeptide(L)'
;MRGLSLLIALIPSLALAEGAPPMTDGERAAFGAAVSACWMVDPASPAAGVSVTVAFALSPEGRVIDNRVEMLTHSDAAPEAVELAFQAARRAVLICQVDGYALPAGKYEHWRDVRMNFTAVEALPQ
;
A
#
# COMPACT_ATOMS: atom_id res chain seq x y z
N MET A 1 25.81 10.79 59.60
CA MET A 1 26.43 11.84 58.77
C MET A 1 27.39 11.17 57.79
N ARG A 2 27.34 11.58 56.51
CA ARG A 2 28.28 11.28 55.40
C ARG A 2 28.21 9.84 54.85
N GLY A 3 28.15 9.61 53.54
CA GLY A 3 28.31 10.51 52.42
C GLY A 3 27.82 9.85 51.13
N LEU A 4 27.26 10.71 50.30
CA LEU A 4 26.73 10.53 48.97
C LEU A 4 27.80 10.04 47.98
N SER A 5 27.30 9.53 46.85
CA SER A 5 27.92 9.51 45.52
C SER A 5 28.67 8.24 45.12
N LEU A 6 28.05 7.52 44.18
CA LEU A 6 28.76 7.19 42.94
C LEU A 6 27.81 7.40 41.76
N LEU A 7 28.10 8.46 41.00
CA LEU A 7 27.51 8.78 39.70
C LEU A 7 28.01 7.76 38.68
N ILE A 8 27.10 7.02 38.05
CA ILE A 8 27.37 6.38 36.75
C ILE A 8 26.38 6.97 35.77
N ALA A 9 26.82 7.99 35.04
CA ALA A 9 26.16 8.46 33.83
C ALA A 9 27.07 8.11 32.65
N LEU A 10 26.68 7.10 31.89
CA LEU A 10 27.22 6.81 30.56
C LEU A 10 26.04 6.51 29.66
N ILE A 11 25.44 7.58 29.13
CA ILE A 11 24.42 7.52 28.10
C ILE A 11 25.02 8.16 26.84
N PRO A 12 25.46 7.37 25.87
CA PRO A 12 25.30 7.72 24.48
C PRO A 12 24.12 6.89 23.96
N SER A 13 22.89 7.39 24.14
CA SER A 13 21.77 6.96 23.30
C SER A 13 22.01 7.59 21.93
N LEU A 14 22.86 6.96 21.13
CA LEU A 14 22.88 7.19 19.70
C LEU A 14 21.62 6.53 19.12
N ALA A 15 20.56 7.31 19.08
CA ALA A 15 19.32 6.98 18.39
C ALA A 15 18.97 8.14 17.45
N LEU A 16 19.85 8.45 16.50
CA LEU A 16 19.50 9.31 15.36
C LEU A 16 19.60 8.50 14.06
N ALA A 17 18.91 7.36 14.09
CA ALA A 17 18.33 6.71 12.92
C ALA A 17 16.99 6.08 13.32
N GLU A 18 16.26 6.69 14.26
CA GLU A 18 14.85 6.36 14.47
C GLU A 18 14.15 6.73 13.16
N GLY A 19 13.75 5.71 12.39
CA GLY A 19 13.30 5.84 11.01
C GLY A 19 12.24 6.91 10.84
N ALA A 20 12.13 7.44 9.61
CA ALA A 20 11.13 8.42 9.23
C ALA A 20 9.76 8.15 9.88
N PRO A 21 8.97 9.18 10.25
CA PRO A 21 7.64 8.95 10.79
C PRO A 21 6.81 8.07 9.83
N PRO A 22 5.95 7.16 10.35
CA PRO A 22 5.10 6.36 9.48
C PRO A 22 4.16 7.24 8.66
N MET A 23 3.58 6.68 7.61
CA MET A 23 2.49 7.35 6.90
C MET A 23 1.32 7.61 7.87
N THR A 24 0.74 8.81 7.82
CA THR A 24 -0.48 9.14 8.52
C THR A 24 -1.67 8.43 7.87
N ASP A 25 -2.78 8.32 8.60
CA ASP A 25 -4.00 7.71 8.08
C ASP A 25 -4.53 8.46 6.86
N GLY A 26 -4.43 9.79 6.86
CA GLY A 26 -4.80 10.64 5.73
C GLY A 26 -3.92 10.40 4.50
N GLU A 27 -2.60 10.23 4.68
CA GLU A 27 -1.68 9.92 3.57
C GLU A 27 -1.99 8.54 2.96
N ARG A 28 -2.25 7.53 3.80
CA ARG A 28 -2.63 6.18 3.31
C ARG A 28 -3.99 6.19 2.62
N ALA A 29 -4.96 6.94 3.15
CA ALA A 29 -6.28 7.09 2.55
C ALA A 29 -6.22 7.81 1.20
N ALA A 30 -5.43 8.89 1.10
CA ALA A 30 -5.22 9.62 -0.15
C ALA A 30 -4.56 8.73 -1.21
N PHE A 31 -3.54 7.94 -0.83
CA PHE A 31 -2.92 6.96 -1.73
C PHE A 31 -3.92 5.89 -2.18
N GLY A 32 -4.68 5.30 -1.25
CA GLY A 32 -5.73 4.33 -1.57
C GLY A 32 -6.79 4.89 -2.51
N ALA A 33 -7.24 6.13 -2.29
CA ALA A 33 -8.19 6.82 -3.16
C ALA A 33 -7.61 7.07 -4.56
N ALA A 34 -6.34 7.48 -4.66
CA ALA A 34 -5.66 7.69 -5.92
C ALA A 34 -5.60 6.40 -6.76
N VAL A 35 -5.29 5.25 -6.15
CA VAL A 35 -5.32 3.96 -6.86
C VAL A 35 -6.76 3.56 -7.22
N SER A 36 -7.69 3.73 -6.28
CA SER A 36 -9.10 3.31 -6.43
C SER A 36 -9.83 4.08 -7.54
N ALA A 37 -9.41 5.31 -7.85
CA ALA A 37 -9.98 6.10 -8.93
C ALA A 37 -9.86 5.42 -10.32
N CYS A 38 -8.90 4.50 -10.50
CA CYS A 38 -8.74 3.72 -11.73
C CYS A 38 -9.23 2.28 -11.61
N TRP A 39 -9.71 1.85 -10.44
CA TRP A 39 -10.33 0.53 -10.28
C TRP A 39 -11.74 0.55 -10.85
N MET A 40 -11.86 0.05 -12.07
CA MET A 40 -13.14 -0.10 -12.76
C MET A 40 -13.35 -1.58 -13.10
N VAL A 41 -14.37 -2.18 -12.51
CA VAL A 41 -14.85 -3.52 -12.83
C VAL A 41 -16.32 -3.39 -13.21
N ASP A 42 -16.70 -3.98 -14.35
CA ASP A 42 -18.11 -4.06 -14.74
C ASP A 42 -18.87 -4.90 -13.71
N PRO A 43 -19.96 -4.40 -13.09
CA PRO A 43 -20.77 -5.17 -12.14
C PRO A 43 -21.30 -6.50 -12.68
N ALA A 44 -21.45 -6.64 -14.01
CA ALA A 44 -21.85 -7.89 -14.66
C ALA A 44 -20.68 -8.86 -14.90
N SER A 45 -19.44 -8.45 -14.68
CA SER A 45 -18.25 -9.29 -14.84
C SER A 45 -18.14 -10.30 -13.69
N PRO A 46 -17.65 -11.54 -13.95
CA PRO A 46 -17.27 -12.47 -12.88
C PRO A 46 -16.29 -11.88 -11.85
N ALA A 47 -15.48 -10.89 -12.26
CA ALA A 47 -14.53 -10.21 -11.38
C ALA A 47 -15.19 -9.33 -10.30
N ALA A 48 -16.44 -8.90 -10.48
CA ALA A 48 -17.10 -7.96 -9.57
C ALA A 48 -17.27 -8.50 -8.14
N GLY A 49 -17.43 -9.83 -8.01
CA GLY A 49 -17.55 -10.54 -6.75
C GLY A 49 -16.24 -11.05 -6.16
N VAL A 50 -15.09 -10.73 -6.77
CA VAL A 50 -13.78 -11.27 -6.36
C VAL A 50 -12.96 -10.21 -5.64
N SER A 51 -12.38 -10.58 -4.50
CA SER A 51 -11.36 -9.77 -3.84
C SER A 51 -9.96 -10.28 -4.19
N VAL A 52 -9.03 -9.39 -4.49
CA VAL A 52 -7.63 -9.71 -4.78
C VAL A 52 -6.70 -8.81 -3.99
N THR A 53 -5.69 -9.40 -3.34
CA THR A 53 -4.60 -8.64 -2.74
C THR A 53 -3.39 -8.69 -3.65
N VAL A 54 -2.87 -7.51 -4.01
CA VAL A 54 -1.69 -7.36 -4.86
C VAL A 54 -0.52 -6.77 -4.09
N ALA A 55 0.69 -7.01 -4.61
CA ALA A 55 1.91 -6.36 -4.19
C ALA A 55 2.65 -5.73 -5.36
N PHE A 56 3.31 -4.61 -5.09
CA PHE A 56 4.16 -3.91 -6.04
C PHE A 56 5.14 -3.00 -5.29
N ALA A 57 6.25 -2.67 -5.97
CA ALA A 57 7.23 -1.72 -5.46
C ALA A 57 7.13 -0.38 -6.21
N LEU A 58 7.33 0.71 -5.49
CA LEU A 58 7.33 2.07 -6.01
C LEU A 58 8.74 2.66 -5.97
N SER A 59 9.11 3.41 -7.02
CA SER A 59 10.30 4.25 -7.02
C SER A 59 10.09 5.49 -6.13
N PRO A 60 11.16 6.26 -5.80
CA PRO A 60 11.02 7.51 -5.06
C PRO A 60 10.10 8.55 -5.72
N GLU A 61 9.87 8.43 -7.04
CA GLU A 61 8.93 9.25 -7.82
C GLU A 61 7.48 8.73 -7.73
N GLY A 62 7.20 7.72 -6.91
CA GLY A 62 5.85 7.17 -6.73
C GLY A 62 5.37 6.34 -7.92
N ARG A 63 6.28 5.76 -8.72
CA ARG A 63 5.96 4.97 -9.91
C ARG A 63 6.26 3.49 -9.70
N VAL A 64 5.44 2.61 -10.26
CA VAL A 64 5.65 1.16 -10.16
C VAL A 64 6.92 0.76 -10.88
N ILE A 65 7.83 0.13 -10.14
CA ILE A 65 9.10 -0.37 -10.68
C ILE A 65 8.79 -1.50 -11.68
N ASP A 66 9.36 -1.39 -12.88
CA ASP A 66 9.21 -2.35 -13.99
C ASP A 66 7.77 -2.68 -14.40
N ASN A 67 6.79 -1.84 -14.02
CA ASN A 67 5.36 -2.14 -14.14
C ASN A 67 4.96 -3.51 -13.55
N ARG A 68 5.71 -3.94 -12.52
CA ARG A 68 5.57 -5.25 -11.87
C ARG A 68 4.55 -5.15 -10.75
N VAL A 69 3.45 -5.87 -10.93
CA VAL A 69 2.39 -6.05 -9.94
C VAL A 69 2.12 -7.55 -9.85
N GLU A 70 2.10 -8.07 -8.63
CA GLU A 70 1.90 -9.49 -8.34
C GLU A 70 0.62 -9.70 -7.55
N MET A 71 -0.09 -10.78 -7.82
CA MET A 71 -1.16 -11.26 -6.95
C MET A 71 -0.56 -12.03 -5.79
N LEU A 72 -0.92 -11.66 -4.56
CA LEU A 72 -0.54 -12.38 -3.34
C LEU A 72 -1.62 -13.38 -2.92
N THR A 73 -2.86 -12.92 -2.87
CA THR A 73 -4.01 -13.72 -2.44
C THR A 73 -5.27 -13.28 -3.19
N HIS A 74 -6.28 -14.13 -3.17
CA HIS A 74 -7.60 -13.82 -3.70
C HIS A 74 -8.68 -14.51 -2.84
N SER A 75 -9.93 -14.07 -2.96
CA SER A 75 -11.08 -14.78 -2.40
C SER A 75 -11.34 -16.07 -3.16
N ASP A 76 -12.06 -17.00 -2.53
CA ASP A 76 -12.46 -18.25 -3.20
C ASP A 76 -13.44 -17.95 -4.35
N ALA A 77 -12.99 -18.22 -5.58
CA ALA A 77 -13.71 -17.91 -6.82
C ALA A 77 -13.16 -18.76 -7.98
N ALA A 78 -13.90 -18.79 -9.09
CA ALA A 78 -13.44 -19.47 -10.30
C ALA A 78 -12.10 -18.86 -10.79
N PRO A 79 -11.13 -19.67 -11.26
CA PRO A 79 -9.82 -19.17 -11.69
C PRO A 79 -9.87 -18.04 -12.73
N GLU A 80 -10.80 -18.11 -13.67
CA GLU A 80 -11.03 -17.05 -14.67
C GLU A 80 -11.46 -15.73 -14.03
N ALA A 81 -12.37 -15.78 -13.04
CA ALA A 81 -12.85 -14.60 -12.33
C ALA A 81 -11.72 -13.94 -11.51
N VAL A 82 -10.87 -14.76 -10.88
CA VAL A 82 -9.66 -14.32 -10.17
C VAL A 82 -8.70 -13.60 -11.11
N GLU A 83 -8.42 -14.18 -12.27
CA GLU A 83 -7.52 -13.58 -13.26
C GLU A 83 -8.06 -12.24 -13.77
N LEU A 84 -9.35 -12.16 -14.08
CA LEU A 84 -9.99 -10.90 -14.50
C LEU A 84 -9.90 -9.82 -13.42
N ALA A 85 -10.14 -10.17 -12.15
CA ALA A 85 -10.01 -9.24 -11.03
C ALA A 85 -8.56 -8.78 -10.82
N PHE A 86 -7.59 -9.69 -10.94
CA PHE A 86 -6.17 -9.34 -10.87
C PHE A 86 -5.75 -8.41 -12.01
N GLN A 87 -6.19 -8.65 -13.24
CA GLN A 87 -5.89 -7.76 -14.37
C GLN A 87 -6.53 -6.38 -14.18
N ALA A 88 -7.73 -6.30 -13.60
CA ALA A 88 -8.33 -5.04 -13.20
C ALA A 88 -7.49 -4.31 -12.13
N ALA A 89 -6.98 -5.03 -11.11
CA ALA A 89 -6.11 -4.50 -10.06
C ALA A 89 -4.85 -3.89 -10.64
N ARG A 90 -4.13 -4.71 -11.41
CA ARG A 90 -2.89 -4.33 -12.05
C ARG A 90 -3.08 -3.12 -12.94
N ARG A 91 -4.16 -3.08 -13.73
CA ARG A 91 -4.49 -1.94 -14.58
C ARG A 91 -4.75 -0.68 -13.76
N ALA A 92 -5.50 -0.77 -12.67
CA ALA A 92 -5.79 0.39 -11.80
C ALA A 92 -4.50 1.01 -11.24
N VAL A 93 -3.63 0.16 -10.69
CA VAL A 93 -2.32 0.55 -10.15
C VAL A 93 -1.45 1.22 -11.23
N LEU A 94 -1.47 0.71 -12.46
CA LEU A 94 -0.61 1.20 -13.54
C LEU A 94 -1.14 2.41 -14.30
N ILE A 95 -2.46 2.62 -14.36
CA ILE A 95 -3.06 3.77 -15.05
C ILE A 95 -3.05 5.02 -14.16
N CYS A 96 -3.35 4.89 -12.87
CA CYS A 96 -3.47 6.05 -11.98
C CYS A 96 -2.13 6.66 -11.54
N GLN A 97 -1.01 6.00 -11.82
CA GLN A 97 0.34 6.50 -11.49
C GLN A 97 0.91 7.52 -12.50
N VAL A 98 0.07 8.21 -13.30
CA VAL A 98 0.47 9.04 -14.47
C VAL A 98 1.77 9.84 -14.25
N ASP A 99 1.78 10.72 -13.23
CA ASP A 99 2.95 11.52 -12.82
C ASP A 99 3.66 10.95 -11.58
N GLY A 100 3.28 9.73 -11.18
CA GLY A 100 3.60 9.12 -9.90
C GLY A 100 2.55 9.42 -8.82
N TYR A 101 2.44 8.53 -7.84
CA TYR A 101 1.57 8.74 -6.68
C TYR A 101 2.14 9.83 -5.77
N ALA A 102 1.28 10.75 -5.34
CA ALA A 102 1.63 11.84 -4.42
C ALA A 102 1.88 11.29 -3.00
N LEU A 103 3.11 10.82 -2.77
CA LEU A 103 3.55 10.22 -1.51
C LEU A 103 4.60 11.11 -0.81
N PRO A 104 4.62 11.14 0.52
CA PRO A 104 5.58 11.96 1.27
C PRO A 104 7.01 11.43 1.10
N ALA A 105 7.84 12.16 0.35
CA ALA A 105 9.21 11.76 0.01
C ALA A 105 10.09 11.43 1.23
N GLY A 106 9.93 12.18 2.32
CA GLY A 106 10.65 11.94 3.58
C GLY A 106 10.29 10.63 4.30
N LYS A 107 9.35 9.84 3.77
CA LYS A 107 8.86 8.58 4.35
C LYS A 107 8.98 7.39 3.40
N TYR A 108 9.86 7.46 2.41
CA TYR A 108 10.00 6.46 1.35
C TYR A 108 10.01 5.01 1.84
N GLU A 109 10.75 4.72 2.91
CA GLU A 109 10.84 3.37 3.47
C GLU A 109 9.50 2.80 3.96
N HIS A 110 8.47 3.65 4.18
CA HIS A 110 7.13 3.22 4.60
C HIS A 110 6.18 2.92 3.45
N TRP A 111 6.51 3.29 2.22
CA TRP A 111 5.59 3.17 1.08
C TRP A 111 6.21 2.61 -0.19
N ARG A 112 7.53 2.41 -0.22
CA ARG A 112 8.23 1.76 -1.34
C ARG A 112 7.73 0.36 -1.66
N ASP A 113 7.23 -0.37 -0.67
CA ASP A 113 6.72 -1.73 -0.80
C ASP A 113 5.25 -1.74 -0.40
N VAL A 114 4.36 -1.94 -1.38
CA VAL A 114 2.91 -1.81 -1.18
C VAL A 114 2.24 -3.17 -1.19
N ARG A 115 1.32 -3.38 -0.23
CA ARG A 115 0.30 -4.42 -0.28
C ARG A 115 -1.07 -3.76 -0.30
N MET A 116 -1.87 -4.05 -1.31
CA MET A 116 -3.19 -3.45 -1.47
C MET A 116 -4.25 -4.52 -1.72
N ASN A 117 -5.33 -4.46 -0.95
CA ASN A 117 -6.49 -5.33 -1.12
C ASN A 117 -7.57 -4.58 -1.93
N PHE A 118 -7.91 -5.13 -3.09
CA PHE A 118 -9.05 -4.70 -3.87
C PHE A 118 -10.21 -5.61 -3.50
N THR A 119 -11.20 -5.05 -2.82
CA THR A 119 -12.37 -5.77 -2.38
C THR A 119 -13.44 -5.78 -3.47
N ALA A 120 -14.22 -6.85 -3.49
CA ALA A 120 -15.45 -6.91 -4.28
C ALA A 120 -16.31 -5.68 -3.98
N VAL A 121 -16.93 -5.12 -5.02
CA VAL A 121 -18.04 -4.20 -4.81
C VAL A 121 -19.18 -5.06 -4.31
N GLU A 122 -19.39 -5.09 -2.98
CA GLU A 122 -20.57 -5.72 -2.41
C GLU A 122 -21.77 -5.10 -3.11
N ALA A 123 -22.55 -5.93 -3.82
CA ALA A 123 -23.80 -5.50 -4.40
C ALA A 123 -24.68 -5.08 -3.22
N LEU A 124 -24.70 -3.78 -2.93
CA LEU A 124 -25.63 -3.22 -1.96
C LEU A 124 -27.02 -3.71 -2.36
N PRO A 125 -27.79 -4.33 -1.46
CA PRO A 125 -29.20 -4.58 -1.74
C PRO A 125 -29.84 -3.21 -1.99
N GLN A 126 -30.50 -3.05 -3.13
CA GLN A 126 -31.40 -1.92 -3.36
C GLN A 126 -32.62 -2.02 -2.45
#